data_AF-A0A8X7CPZ6-F1
#
_entry.id   AF-A0A8X7CPZ6-F1
#
_cell.length_a   1.000
_cell.length_b   1.000
_cell.length_c   1.000
_cell.angle_alpha   90.00
_cell.angle_beta   90.00
_cell.angle_gamma   90.00
#
_symmetry.space_group_name_H-M   'P 1'
#
loop_
_entity.id
_entity.type
_entity.pdbx_description
1 polymer ?
#
loop_
_entity_poly.entity_id
_entity_poly.type
_entity_poly.pdbx_seq_one_letter_code
_entity_poly.pdbx_strand_id
1 'polypeptide(L)'
;MARKREICVDVRNLIIKLRRNKKSLTKGRWIIVQTIIRNCETTGYIFKKSRCGWPTILNDGDARAVMRKKMLNPKLPILQLTDYVAVTTNKSVNAEAV
;
A
#
# COMPACT_ATOMS: atom_id res chain seq x y z
N MET A 1 -11.18 -15.93 11.06
CA MET A 1 -10.31 -16.92 10.38
C MET A 1 -9.58 -16.23 9.22
N ALA A 2 -8.25 -16.30 9.17
CA ALA A 2 -7.40 -16.32 7.96
C ALA A 2 -5.93 -15.99 8.33
N ARG A 3 -5.10 -17.00 8.53
CA ARG A 3 -3.63 -16.87 8.43
C ARG A 3 -3.17 -17.66 7.21
N LYS A 4 -3.57 -17.23 6.01
CA LYS A 4 -2.88 -17.69 4.79
C LYS A 4 -1.49 -17.06 4.82
N ARG A 5 -0.52 -17.77 5.39
CA ARG A 5 0.89 -17.37 5.37
C ARG A 5 1.26 -17.08 3.91
N GLU A 6 1.74 -15.86 3.68
CA GLU A 6 2.12 -15.40 2.37
C GLU A 6 3.35 -16.20 1.88
N ILE A 7 3.38 -16.55 0.59
CA ILE A 7 4.49 -17.34 0.05
C ILE A 7 5.76 -16.49 0.00
N CYS A 8 6.83 -17.00 0.61
CA CYS A 8 8.15 -16.38 0.64
C CYS A 8 8.69 -16.12 -0.78
N VAL A 9 9.50 -15.07 -0.93
CA VAL A 9 10.11 -14.67 -2.20
C VAL A 9 10.97 -15.80 -2.79
N ASP A 10 11.68 -16.55 -1.96
CA ASP A 10 12.51 -17.69 -2.42
C ASP A 10 11.69 -18.78 -3.10
N VAL A 11 10.50 -19.06 -2.58
CA VAL A 11 9.58 -20.04 -3.16
C VAL A 11 9.01 -19.51 -4.48
N ARG A 12 8.75 -18.20 -4.60
CA ARG A 12 8.33 -17.56 -5.87
C ARG A 12 9.44 -17.64 -6.91
N ASN A 13 10.69 -17.37 -6.51
CA ASN A 13 11.88 -17.51 -7.36
C ASN A 13 12.06 -18.95 -7.86
N LEU A 14 11.88 -19.93 -6.97
CA LEU A 14 11.94 -21.34 -7.33
C LEU A 14 10.87 -21.70 -8.37
N ILE A 15 9.63 -21.26 -8.17
CA ILE A 15 8.52 -21.47 -9.13
C ILE A 15 8.87 -20.91 -10.52
N ILE A 16 9.40 -19.69 -10.57
CA ILE A 16 9.75 -19.03 -11.83
C ILE A 16 10.94 -19.73 -12.51
N LYS A 17 11.96 -20.14 -11.75
CA LYS A 17 13.08 -20.94 -12.28
C LYS A 17 12.60 -22.28 -12.86
N LEU A 18 11.70 -22.98 -12.17
CA LEU A 18 11.11 -24.24 -12.65
C LEU A 18 10.28 -24.03 -13.92
N ARG A 19 9.53 -22.93 -14.02
CA ARG A 19 8.79 -22.54 -15.23
C ARG A 19 9.71 -22.27 -16.42
N ARG A 20 10.80 -21.52 -16.22
CA ARG A 20 11.81 -21.26 -17.27
C ARG A 20 12.46 -22.54 -17.76
N ASN A 21 12.70 -23.50 -16.86
CA ASN A 21 13.27 -24.80 -17.19
C ASN A 21 12.26 -25.81 -17.77
N LYS A 22 11.06 -25.36 -18.19
CA LYS A 22 9.96 -26.18 -18.74
C LYS A 22 9.55 -27.37 -17.86
N LYS A 23 9.84 -27.35 -16.56
CA LYS A 23 9.44 -28.42 -15.64
C LYS A 23 7.96 -28.26 -15.27
N SER A 24 7.20 -29.35 -15.41
CA SER A 24 5.79 -29.40 -15.03
C SER A 24 5.65 -29.36 -13.50
N LEU A 25 4.84 -28.42 -12.98
CA LEU A 25 4.54 -28.33 -11.56
C LEU A 25 3.35 -29.26 -11.24
N THR A 26 3.62 -30.38 -10.57
CA THR A 26 2.60 -31.39 -10.24
C THR A 26 1.55 -30.88 -9.24
N LYS A 27 0.32 -31.37 -9.43
CA LYS A 27 -0.97 -30.98 -8.84
C LYS A 27 -0.96 -30.78 -7.32
N GLY A 28 -0.79 -29.53 -6.85
CA GLY A 28 -1.04 -29.21 -5.44
C GLY A 28 -1.42 -27.76 -5.11
N ARG A 29 -0.91 -26.76 -5.85
CA ARG A 29 -1.20 -25.32 -5.59
C ARG A 29 -1.26 -24.48 -6.87
N TRP A 30 -1.98 -24.99 -7.87
CA TRP A 30 -2.00 -24.42 -9.22
C TRP A 30 -2.42 -22.95 -9.25
N ILE A 31 -3.45 -22.56 -8.50
CA ILE A 31 -3.97 -21.18 -8.56
C ILE A 31 -2.93 -20.16 -8.10
N ILE A 32 -2.23 -20.41 -6.98
CA ILE A 32 -1.25 -19.46 -6.45
C ILE A 32 0.01 -19.44 -7.32
N VAL A 33 0.47 -20.61 -7.78
CA VAL A 33 1.60 -20.76 -8.69
C VAL A 33 1.32 -20.02 -10.01
N GLN A 34 0.14 -20.24 -10.61
CA GLN A 34 -0.29 -19.55 -11.84
C GLN A 34 -0.40 -18.05 -11.62
N THR A 35 -0.89 -17.61 -10.46
CA THR A 35 -0.96 -16.18 -10.12
C THR A 35 0.44 -15.55 -10.03
N ILE A 36 1.41 -16.25 -9.43
CA ILE A 36 2.81 -15.80 -9.36
C ILE A 36 3.42 -15.72 -10.76
N ILE A 37 3.24 -16.76 -11.59
CA ILE A 37 3.75 -16.80 -12.96
C ILE A 37 3.13 -15.66 -13.78
N ARG A 38 1.80 -15.54 -13.77
CA ARG A 38 1.07 -14.49 -14.50
C ARG A 38 1.51 -13.09 -14.06
N ASN A 39 1.62 -12.84 -12.76
CA ASN A 39 2.08 -11.55 -12.25
C ASN A 39 3.53 -11.25 -12.65
N CYS A 40 4.40 -12.26 -12.68
CA CYS A 40 5.77 -12.10 -13.14
C CYS A 40 5.83 -11.83 -14.65
N GLU A 41 4.99 -12.47 -15.46
CA GLU A 41 4.90 -12.25 -16.91
C GLU A 41 4.33 -10.86 -17.24
N THR A 42 3.36 -10.36 -16.47
CA THR A 42 2.75 -9.04 -16.71
C THR A 42 3.58 -7.87 -16.17
N THR A 43 4.21 -8.02 -15.00
CA THR A 43 4.94 -6.91 -14.35
C THR A 43 6.45 -7.00 -14.52
N GLY A 44 7.00 -8.17 -14.87
CA GLY A 44 8.44 -8.41 -14.89
C GLY A 44 9.08 -8.57 -13.51
N TYR A 45 8.32 -8.40 -12.43
CA TYR A 45 8.85 -8.38 -11.06
C TYR A 45 8.30 -9.51 -10.18
N ILE A 46 9.14 -9.96 -9.25
CA ILE A 46 8.83 -10.96 -8.23
C ILE A 46 8.60 -10.25 -6.89
N PHE A 47 7.85 -9.14 -6.89
CA PHE A 47 7.60 -8.41 -5.65
C PHE A 47 6.51 -9.08 -4.80
N LYS A 48 6.70 -8.96 -3.49
CA LYS A 48 5.63 -9.07 -2.51
C LYS A 48 4.65 -7.91 -2.78
N LYS A 49 3.35 -8.18 -2.88
CA LYS A 49 2.37 -7.10 -3.02
C LYS A 49 2.50 -6.25 -1.76
N SER A 50 2.95 -5.00 -1.90
CA SER A 50 2.94 -4.07 -0.78
C SER A 50 1.51 -3.99 -0.29
N ARG A 51 1.31 -4.20 1.01
CA ARG A 51 0.02 -3.87 1.59
C ARG A 51 -0.05 -2.35 1.52
N CYS A 52 -0.88 -1.83 0.62
CA CYS A 52 -1.20 -0.42 0.66
C CYS A 52 -1.68 -0.12 2.08
N GLY A 53 -1.07 0.86 2.73
CA GLY A 53 -1.56 1.38 3.99
C GLY A 53 -3.04 1.75 3.83
N TRP A 54 -3.76 1.76 4.95
CA TRP A 54 -5.10 2.33 4.94
C TRP A 54 -5.01 3.77 4.43
N PRO A 55 -5.96 4.21 3.58
CA PRO A 55 -5.95 5.58 3.07
C PRO A 55 -5.89 6.56 4.24
N THR A 56 -4.93 7.49 4.19
CA THR A 56 -4.82 8.57 5.15
C THR A 56 -6.10 9.39 5.17
N ILE A 57 -6.49 9.86 6.36
CA ILE A 57 -7.69 10.68 6.56
C ILE A 57 -7.63 11.94 5.66
N LEU A 58 -6.42 12.50 5.53
CA LEU A 58 -6.12 13.60 4.61
C LEU A 58 -5.69 13.07 3.24
N ASN A 59 -6.24 13.68 2.19
CA ASN A 59 -5.72 13.54 0.84
C ASN A 59 -4.57 14.54 0.61
N ASP A 60 -3.85 14.41 -0.51
CA ASP A 60 -2.72 15.29 -0.84
C ASP A 60 -3.13 16.77 -1.01
N GLY A 61 -4.38 17.04 -1.38
CA GLY A 61 -4.93 18.40 -1.46
C GLY A 61 -5.06 19.04 -0.09
N ASP A 62 -5.68 18.32 0.85
CA ASP A 62 -5.90 18.73 2.22
C ASP A 62 -4.55 18.97 2.93
N ALA A 63 -3.59 18.05 2.76
CA ALA A 63 -2.24 18.19 3.31
C ALA A 63 -1.53 19.45 2.79
N ARG A 64 -1.67 19.76 1.50
CA ARG A 64 -1.10 21.00 0.93
C ARG A 64 -1.78 22.26 1.48
N ALA A 65 -3.09 22.23 1.73
CA ALA A 65 -3.81 23.36 2.32
C ALA A 65 -3.36 23.63 3.75
N VAL A 66 -3.22 22.58 4.58
CA VAL A 66 -2.67 22.67 5.94
C VAL A 66 -1.26 23.25 5.93
N MET A 67 -0.38 22.71 5.07
CA MET A 67 1.00 23.18 4.94
C MET A 67 1.06 24.66 4.55
N ARG A 68 0.25 25.09 3.57
CA ARG A 68 0.18 26.51 3.18
C ARG A 68 -0.26 27.40 4.36
N LYS A 69 -1.25 26.96 5.14
CA LYS A 69 -1.73 27.71 6.30
C LYS A 69 -0.65 27.83 7.39
N LYS A 70 0.12 26.75 7.63
CA LYS A 70 1.25 26.75 8.56
C LYS A 70 2.43 27.61 8.07
N MET A 71 2.69 27.64 6.76
CA MET A 71 3.73 28.50 6.19
C MET A 71 3.39 29.98 6.32
N LEU A 72 2.12 30.34 6.14
CA LEU A 72 1.66 31.72 6.33
C LEU A 72 1.73 32.15 7.80
N ASN A 73 1.37 31.27 8.73
CA ASN A 73 1.42 31.51 10.17
C ASN A 73 2.13 30.36 10.91
N PRO A 74 3.46 30.42 11.09
CA PRO A 74 4.22 29.32 11.71
C PRO A 74 3.83 29.05 13.18
N LYS A 75 3.41 30.09 13.90
CA LYS A 75 2.96 29.99 15.30
C LYS A 75 1.52 29.47 15.44
N LEU A 76 0.86 29.12 14.34
CA LEU A 76 -0.51 28.61 14.38
C LEU A 76 -0.55 27.28 15.16
N PRO A 77 -1.40 27.18 16.20
CA PRO A 77 -1.54 25.96 16.99
C PRO A 77 -2.19 24.85 16.16
N ILE A 78 -1.80 23.61 16.45
CA ILE A 78 -2.25 22.42 15.71
C ILE A 78 -3.77 22.26 15.81
N LEU A 79 -4.38 22.61 16.94
CA LEU A 79 -5.85 22.60 17.12
C LEU A 79 -6.58 23.50 16.12
N GLN A 80 -6.03 24.66 15.79
CA GLN A 80 -6.64 25.54 14.78
C GLN A 80 -6.46 25.01 13.36
N LEU A 81 -5.44 24.17 13.12
CA LEU A 81 -5.27 23.48 11.85
C LEU A 81 -6.24 22.30 11.73
N THR A 82 -6.47 21.53 12.80
CA THR A 82 -7.50 20.48 12.81
C THR A 82 -8.89 21.07 12.59
N ASP A 83 -9.19 22.21 13.19
CA ASP A 83 -10.47 22.92 12.97
C ASP A 83 -10.61 23.40 11.52
N TYR A 84 -9.54 23.97 10.96
CA TYR A 84 -9.52 24.40 9.56
C TYR A 84 -9.77 23.22 8.61
N VAL A 85 -9.16 22.07 8.87
CA VAL A 85 -9.38 20.85 8.09
C VAL A 85 -10.82 20.35 8.26
N ALA A 86 -11.34 20.33 9.49
CA ALA A 86 -12.71 19.92 9.75
C ALA A 86 -13.73 20.78 9.00
N VAL A 87 -13.55 22.10 9.00
CA VAL A 87 -14.41 23.04 8.29
C VAL A 87 -14.30 22.92 6.77
N THR A 88 -13.09 22.72 6.24
CA THR A 88 -12.88 22.71 4.78
C THR A 88 -13.18 21.38 4.12
N THR A 89 -13.03 20.28 4.85
CA THR A 89 -13.14 18.92 4.29
C THR A 89 -14.30 18.11 4.87
N ASN A 90 -14.99 18.62 5.90
CA ASN A 90 -15.97 17.88 6.70
C ASN A 90 -15.40 16.57 7.29
N LYS A 91 -14.08 16.50 7.51
CA LYS A 91 -13.40 15.34 8.11
C LYS A 91 -12.95 15.67 9.52
N SER A 92 -13.28 14.80 10.47
CA SER A 92 -12.66 14.86 11.79
C SER A 92 -11.23 14.34 11.71
N VAL A 93 -10.25 15.16 12.10
CA VAL A 93 -8.84 14.78 12.07
C VAL A 93 -8.25 15.03 13.45
N ASN A 94 -7.55 14.03 13.98
CA ASN A 94 -6.83 14.18 15.23
C ASN A 94 -5.59 15.05 15.05
N ALA A 95 -5.15 15.72 16.11
CA ALA A 95 -3.95 16.55 16.09
C ALA A 95 -2.68 15.78 15.70
N GLU A 96 -2.62 14.47 15.92
CA GLU A 96 -1.50 13.61 15.49
C GLU A 96 -1.50 13.31 13.97
N ALA A 97 -2.64 13.52 13.31
CA ALA A 97 -2.83 13.23 11.89
C ALA A 97 -2.73 14.49 11.01
N VAL A 98 -2.45 15.66 11.61
CA VAL A 98 -2.25 16.98 10.96
C VAL A 98 -0.78 17.35 11.03
#